data_AF-A0A3N0C1C3-F1
#
_entry.id   AF-A0A3N0C1C3-F1
#
_cell.length_a   1.000
_cell.length_b   1.000
_cell.length_c   1.000
_cell.angle_alpha   90.00
_cell.angle_beta   90.00
_cell.angle_gamma   90.00
#
_symmetry.space_group_name_H-M   'P 1'
#
loop_
_entity.id
_entity.type
_entity.pdbx_description
1 polymer ?
#
loop_
_entity_poly.entity_id
_entity_poly.type
_entity_poly.pdbx_seq_one_letter_code
_entity_poly.pdbx_strand_id
1 'polypeptide(L)'
;MSIQREITWLFLLSIPIACVAWTVTHEEVFREPREYCTKRSLNSKSILVRKFFYLFTCEYCFSHYISIIFIILTDFHLLMDDWRGYLIAGFSLVWIANTYMSLFGLIRQDISKEKAEIREIVSNLKEAPQKNNAKV
;
A
#
# COMPACT_ATOMS: atom_id res chain seq x y z
N MET A 1 19.53 16.41 14.89
CA MET A 1 20.51 15.50 14.23
C MET A 1 21.17 16.28 13.09
N SER A 2 22.01 15.70 12.21
CA SER A 2 22.27 16.36 10.92
C SER A 2 21.04 16.19 10.02
N ILE A 3 20.69 17.23 9.25
CA ILE A 3 19.54 17.20 8.34
C ILE A 3 19.61 16.03 7.34
N GLN A 4 20.81 15.65 6.92
CA GLN A 4 21.05 14.50 6.05
C GLN A 4 20.60 13.19 6.70
N ARG A 5 20.87 13.02 8.00
CA ARG A 5 20.43 11.85 8.76
C ARG A 5 18.91 11.86 8.91
N GLU A 6 18.30 13.00 9.21
CA GLU A 6 16.83 13.12 9.34
C GLU A 6 16.11 12.75 8.04
N ILE A 7 16.60 13.26 6.91
CA ILE A 7 16.06 12.94 5.57
C ILE A 7 16.26 11.44 5.26
N THR A 8 17.44 10.89 5.57
CA THR A 8 17.71 9.46 5.36
C THR A 8 16.77 8.60 6.18
N TRP A 9 16.55 8.95 7.45
CA TRP A 9 15.61 8.27 8.32
C TRP A 9 14.17 8.40 7.83
N LEU A 10 13.75 9.56 7.34
CA LEU A 10 12.42 9.76 6.76
C LEU A 10 12.14 8.74 5.65
N PHE A 11 13.05 8.61 4.68
CA PHE A 11 12.87 7.66 3.58
C PHE A 11 12.97 6.21 4.05
N LEU A 12 13.97 5.87 4.88
CA LEU A 12 14.17 4.50 5.36
C LEU A 12 13.04 4.00 6.26
N LEU A 13 12.51 4.85 7.16
CA LEU A 13 11.36 4.50 8.01
C LEU A 13 10.06 4.40 7.23
N SER A 14 9.92 5.13 6.12
CA SER A 14 8.72 5.04 5.28
C SER A 14 8.59 3.69 4.57
N ILE A 15 9.69 2.97 4.34
CA ILE A 15 9.68 1.64 3.71
C ILE A 15 8.92 0.60 4.56
N PRO A 16 9.28 0.33 5.83
CA PRO A 16 8.54 -0.62 6.65
C PRO A 16 7.10 -0.16 6.93
N ILE A 17 6.86 1.15 7.04
CA ILE A 17 5.49 1.70 7.17
C ILE A 17 4.65 1.33 5.94
N ALA A 18 5.17 1.56 4.73
CA ALA A 18 4.52 1.19 3.48
C ALA A 18 4.31 -0.32 3.36
N CYS A 19 5.32 -1.12 3.72
CA CYS A 19 5.23 -2.57 3.68
C CYS A 19 4.12 -3.11 4.59
N VAL A 20 4.11 -2.71 5.87
CA VAL A 20 3.08 -3.14 6.83
C VAL A 20 1.70 -2.67 6.39
N ALA A 21 1.57 -1.42 5.95
CA ALA A 21 0.31 -0.88 5.49
C ALA A 21 -0.22 -1.64 4.27
N TRP A 22 0.60 -1.82 3.23
CA TRP A 22 0.25 -2.59 2.04
C TRP A 22 -0.12 -4.03 2.36
N THR A 23 0.69 -4.74 3.17
CA THR A 23 0.42 -6.14 3.54
C THR A 23 -0.94 -6.26 4.21
N VAL A 24 -1.22 -5.38 5.18
CA VAL A 24 -2.51 -5.40 5.85
C VAL A 24 -3.63 -5.03 4.88
N THR A 25 -3.46 -4.04 3.99
CA THR A 25 -4.53 -3.48 3.14
C THR A 25 -4.76 -4.17 1.80
N HIS A 26 -3.80 -4.93 1.28
CA HIS A 26 -3.87 -5.53 -0.07
C HIS A 26 -3.62 -7.03 -0.10
N GLU A 27 -2.91 -7.61 0.87
CA GLU A 27 -2.56 -9.03 0.80
C GLU A 27 -3.76 -9.93 1.10
N GLU A 28 -3.85 -11.07 0.42
CA GLU A 28 -5.00 -11.99 0.54
C GLU A 28 -5.11 -12.62 1.93
N VAL A 29 -3.97 -12.78 2.62
CA VAL A 29 -3.91 -13.29 4.00
C VAL A 29 -4.79 -12.46 4.95
N PHE A 30 -4.95 -11.16 4.68
CA PHE A 30 -5.76 -10.25 5.50
C PHE A 30 -7.16 -9.99 4.91
N ARG A 31 -7.58 -10.73 3.88
CA ARG A 31 -8.85 -10.54 3.20
C ARG A 31 -10.05 -10.74 4.13
N GLU A 32 -10.09 -11.83 4.88
CA GLU A 32 -11.21 -12.12 5.80
C GLU A 32 -11.38 -11.03 6.89
N PRO A 33 -10.31 -10.62 7.62
CA PRO A 33 -10.37 -9.48 8.53
C PRO A 33 -10.82 -8.18 7.84
N ARG A 34 -10.29 -7.91 6.64
CA ARG A 34 -10.63 -6.71 5.87
C ARG A 34 -12.10 -6.69 5.49
N GLU A 35 -12.64 -7.79 4.97
CA GLU A 35 -14.04 -7.91 4.60
C GLU A 35 -14.97 -7.74 5.81
N TYR A 36 -14.59 -8.28 6.97
CA TYR A 36 -15.30 -8.03 8.23
C TYR A 36 -15.32 -6.54 8.59
N CYS A 37 -14.15 -5.88 8.55
CA CYS A 37 -14.02 -4.45 8.80
C CYS A 37 -14.84 -3.62 7.79
N THR A 38 -14.81 -3.96 6.50
CA THR A 38 -15.61 -3.28 5.46
C THR A 38 -17.12 -3.44 5.71
N LYS A 39 -17.58 -4.64 6.04
CA LYS A 39 -19.00 -4.86 6.38
C LYS A 39 -19.42 -4.02 7.58
N ARG A 40 -18.57 -3.93 8.61
CA ARG A 40 -18.83 -3.08 9.79
C ARG A 40 -18.76 -1.59 9.47
N SER A 41 -17.85 -1.15 8.59
CA SER A 41 -17.70 0.27 8.23
C SER A 41 -18.88 0.80 7.41
N LEU A 42 -19.56 -0.07 6.66
CA LEU A 42 -20.74 0.27 5.87
C LEU A 42 -22.06 0.14 6.63
N ASN A 43 -22.24 -0.93 7.42
CA ASN A 43 -23.54 -1.29 7.99
C ASN A 43 -23.76 -0.86 9.44
N SER A 44 -22.77 -0.26 10.11
CA SER A 44 -22.92 0.15 11.52
C SER A 44 -23.75 1.42 11.67
N LYS A 45 -24.64 1.45 12.66
CA LYS A 45 -25.50 2.62 12.96
C LYS A 45 -24.73 3.84 13.50
N SER A 46 -23.58 3.61 14.15
CA SER A 46 -22.75 4.66 14.74
C SER A 46 -21.66 5.12 13.78
N ILE A 47 -21.55 6.44 13.56
CA ILE A 47 -20.54 7.07 12.70
C ILE A 47 -19.11 6.78 13.19
N LEU A 48 -18.90 6.72 14.52
CA LEU A 48 -17.59 6.44 15.11
C LEU A 48 -17.12 5.03 14.78
N VAL A 49 -18.03 4.06 14.89
CA VAL A 49 -17.75 2.66 14.54
C VAL A 49 -17.43 2.56 13.05
N ARG A 50 -18.17 3.28 12.20
CA ARG A 50 -17.91 3.29 10.76
C ARG A 50 -16.51 3.79 10.43
N LYS A 51 -16.09 4.92 11.01
CA LYS A 51 -14.75 5.51 10.81
C LYS A 51 -13.63 4.63 11.37
N PHE A 52 -13.83 4.05 12.56
CA PHE A 52 -12.85 3.16 13.17
C PHE A 52 -12.56 1.94 12.30
N PHE A 53 -13.60 1.27 11.81
CA PHE A 53 -13.41 0.10 10.94
C PHE A 53 -12.92 0.49 9.53
N TYR A 54 -13.33 1.65 9.01
CA TYR A 54 -12.82 2.16 7.74
C TYR A 54 -11.30 2.36 7.75
N LEU A 55 -10.75 2.71 8.91
CA LEU A 55 -9.30 2.87 9.10
C LEU A 55 -8.50 1.65 8.66
N PHE A 56 -8.96 0.45 9.00
CA PHE A 56 -8.29 -0.82 8.67
C PHE A 56 -8.49 -1.26 7.22
N THR A 57 -9.31 -0.53 6.46
CA THR A 57 -9.62 -0.83 5.06
C THR A 57 -8.95 0.13 4.08
N CYS A 58 -8.40 1.24 4.57
CA CYS A 58 -7.75 2.27 3.76
C CYS A 58 -6.25 2.34 4.08
N GLU A 59 -5.40 2.18 3.07
CA GLU A 59 -3.93 2.21 3.23
C GLU A 59 -3.42 3.56 3.76
N TYR A 60 -4.01 4.65 3.27
CA TYR A 60 -3.67 6.00 3.72
C TYR A 60 -4.05 6.20 5.19
N CYS A 61 -5.23 5.77 5.60
CA CYS A 61 -5.65 5.88 6.99
C CYS A 61 -4.82 4.99 7.92
N PHE A 62 -4.58 3.75 7.52
CA PHE A 62 -3.83 2.79 8.33
C PHE A 62 -2.36 3.20 8.48
N SER A 63 -1.73 3.75 7.44
CA SER A 63 -0.35 4.23 7.51
C SER A 63 -0.12 5.32 8.57
N HIS A 64 -1.12 6.12 8.95
CA HIS A 64 -0.99 7.07 10.08
C HIS A 64 -0.69 6.36 11.39
N TYR A 65 -1.36 5.24 11.64
CA TYR A 65 -1.23 4.50 12.90
C TYR A 65 0.13 3.82 12.97
N ILE A 66 0.56 3.25 11.86
CA ILE A 66 1.88 2.65 11.75
C ILE A 66 2.96 3.74 11.89
N SER A 67 2.83 4.89 11.25
CA SER A 67 3.75 6.02 11.42
C SER A 67 3.85 6.48 12.88
N ILE A 68 2.72 6.60 13.60
CA ILE A 68 2.72 6.96 15.02
C ILE A 68 3.49 5.93 15.84
N ILE A 69 3.26 4.64 15.59
CA ILE A 69 3.99 3.55 16.27
C ILE A 69 5.50 3.68 16.01
N PHE A 70 5.91 3.85 14.75
CA PHE A 70 7.32 3.98 14.41
C PHE A 70 7.97 5.23 15.00
N ILE A 71 7.27 6.37 15.03
CA ILE A 71 7.75 7.58 15.70
C ILE A 71 7.99 7.33 17.18
N ILE A 72 7.03 6.73 17.89
CA ILE A 72 7.16 6.42 19.32
C ILE A 72 8.31 5.43 19.56
N LEU A 73 8.48 4.42 18.70
CA LEU A 73 9.54 3.42 18.84
C LEU A 73 10.94 3.97 18.57
N THR A 74 11.06 4.95 17.68
CA THR A 74 12.37 5.46 17.21
C THR A 74 12.73 6.83 17.78
N ASP A 75 11.79 7.47 18.48
CA ASP A 75 11.88 8.85 18.92
C ASP A 75 12.23 9.82 17.77
N PHE A 76 11.69 9.55 16.58
CA PHE A 76 12.06 10.27 15.37
C PHE A 76 11.41 11.65 15.30
N HIS A 77 12.27 12.68 15.20
CA HIS A 77 11.91 14.07 14.99
C HIS A 77 12.40 14.54 13.63
N LEU A 78 11.65 15.44 12.98
CA LEU A 78 12.02 16.00 11.69
C LEU A 78 12.01 17.53 11.77
N LEU A 79 13.12 18.17 11.37
CA LEU A 79 13.35 19.63 11.32
C LEU A 79 13.36 20.38 12.66
N MET A 80 12.61 19.91 13.66
CA MET A 80 12.53 20.52 14.99
C MET A 80 12.69 19.46 16.06
N ASP A 81 13.45 19.77 17.12
CA ASP A 81 13.72 18.86 18.24
C ASP A 81 12.60 18.86 19.31
N ASP A 82 11.55 19.67 19.14
CA ASP A 82 10.39 19.71 20.05
C ASP A 82 9.22 18.89 19.50
N TRP A 83 8.10 18.88 20.24
CA TRP A 83 6.92 18.09 19.88
C TRP A 83 6.38 18.36 18.46
N ARG A 84 6.69 19.52 17.88
CA ARG A 84 6.32 19.88 16.50
C ARG A 84 7.04 19.01 15.49
N GLY A 85 8.27 18.59 15.80
CA GLY A 85 9.05 17.65 15.01
C GLY A 85 8.34 16.33 14.79
N TYR A 86 7.64 15.80 15.81
CA TYR A 86 6.82 14.59 15.66
C TYR A 86 5.64 14.80 14.72
N LEU A 87 5.00 15.97 14.76
CA LEU A 87 3.87 16.29 13.88
C LEU A 87 4.33 16.32 12.42
N ILE A 88 5.43 17.03 12.15
CA ILE A 88 6.02 17.12 10.81
C ILE A 88 6.47 15.74 10.34
N ALA A 89 7.21 15.00 11.18
CA ALA A 89 7.65 13.64 10.89
C ALA A 89 6.47 12.72 10.54
N GLY A 90 5.37 12.77 11.31
CA GLY A 90 4.18 11.97 11.09
C GLY A 90 3.59 12.14 9.72
N PHE A 91 3.28 13.39 9.34
CA PHE A 91 2.70 13.66 8.02
C PHE A 91 3.68 13.36 6.88
N SER A 92 4.97 13.67 7.05
CA SER A 92 5.99 13.36 6.04
C SER A 92 6.15 11.85 5.84
N LEU A 93 6.24 11.07 6.91
CA LEU A 93 6.35 9.60 6.84
C LEU A 93 5.14 8.99 6.16
N VAL A 94 3.93 9.42 6.51
CA VAL A 94 2.70 8.95 5.86
C VAL A 94 2.74 9.26 4.37
N TRP A 95 3.09 10.49 3.98
CA TRP A 95 3.11 10.87 2.57
C TRP A 95 4.08 10.01 1.76
N ILE A 96 5.34 9.88 2.22
CA ILE A 96 6.35 9.06 1.54
C ILE A 96 5.95 7.59 1.49
N ALA A 97 5.41 7.04 2.58
CA ALA A 97 4.93 5.66 2.62
C ALA A 97 3.81 5.42 1.58
N ASN A 98 2.88 6.37 1.43
CA ASN A 98 1.83 6.27 0.42
C ASN A 98 2.35 6.41 -1.01
N THR A 99 3.38 7.24 -1.23
CA THR A 99 4.08 7.28 -2.52
C THR A 99 4.71 5.92 -2.85
N TYR A 100 5.35 5.26 -1.87
CA TYR A 100 5.91 3.93 -2.06
C TYR A 100 4.85 2.87 -2.36
N MET A 101 3.73 2.87 -1.62
CA MET A 101 2.59 1.99 -1.89
C MET A 101 2.02 2.21 -3.30
N SER A 102 1.82 3.47 -3.69
CA SER A 102 1.31 3.82 -5.03
C SER A 102 2.24 3.33 -6.14
N LEU A 103 3.56 3.55 -5.98
CA LEU A 103 4.57 3.08 -6.94
C LEU A 103 4.56 1.56 -7.05
N PHE A 104 4.51 0.85 -5.91
CA PHE A 104 4.42 -0.61 -5.89
C PHE A 104 3.14 -1.11 -6.57
N GLY A 105 2.02 -0.42 -6.36
CA GLY A 105 0.75 -0.70 -7.02
C GLY A 105 0.82 -0.58 -8.53
N LEU A 106 1.42 0.51 -9.06
CA LEU A 106 1.62 0.70 -10.49
C LEU A 106 2.44 -0.43 -11.10
N ILE A 107 3.58 -0.78 -10.48
CA ILE A 107 4.44 -1.88 -10.94
C ILE A 107 3.66 -3.20 -11.00
N ARG A 108 2.85 -3.51 -9.97
CA ARG A 108 2.06 -4.74 -9.91
C ARG A 108 0.95 -4.77 -10.96
N GLN A 109 0.34 -3.62 -11.26
CA GLN A 109 -0.66 -3.48 -12.32
C GLN A 109 -0.05 -3.74 -13.70
N ASP A 110 1.09 -3.14 -14.00
CA ASP A 110 1.80 -3.32 -15.27
C ASP A 110 2.17 -4.78 -15.50
N ILE A 111 2.73 -5.45 -14.49
CA ILE A 111 3.05 -6.88 -14.54
C ILE A 111 1.78 -7.72 -14.79
N SER A 112 0.66 -7.35 -14.18
CA SER A 112 -0.60 -8.08 -14.33
C SER A 112 -1.19 -7.92 -15.73
N LYS A 113 -1.05 -6.73 -16.32
CA LYS A 113 -1.46 -6.41 -17.69
C LYS A 113 -0.62 -7.18 -18.69
N GLU A 114 0.71 -7.15 -18.57
CA GLU A 114 1.63 -7.89 -19.44
C GLU A 114 1.31 -9.40 -19.41
N LYS A 115 1.08 -9.96 -18.22
CA LYS A 115 0.66 -11.36 -18.07
C LYS A 115 -0.69 -11.66 -18.74
N ALA A 116 -1.63 -10.71 -18.75
CA ALA A 116 -2.93 -10.90 -19.39
C ALA A 116 -2.81 -10.90 -20.93
N GLU A 117 -2.04 -9.97 -21.49
CA GLU A 117 -1.76 -9.88 -22.93
C GLU A 117 -1.06 -11.15 -23.44
N ILE A 118 -0.06 -11.65 -22.71
CA ILE A 118 0.62 -12.91 -23.06
C ILE A 118 -0.36 -14.09 -23.08
N ARG A 119 -1.27 -14.17 -22.09
CA ARG A 119 -2.28 -15.24 -22.04
C ARG A 119 -3.24 -15.18 -23.24
N GLU A 120 -3.67 -13.99 -23.62
CA GLU A 120 -4.55 -13.79 -24.78
C GLU A 120 -3.86 -14.22 -26.08
N ILE A 121 -2.61 -13.80 -26.30
CA ILE A 121 -1.82 -14.21 -27.46
C ILE A 121 -1.67 -15.74 -27.50
N VAL A 122 -1.33 -16.38 -26.38
CA VAL A 122 -1.20 -17.84 -26.30
C VAL A 122 -2.53 -18.56 -26.56
N SER A 123 -3.65 -18.01 -26.09
CA SER A 123 -4.99 -18.54 -26.37
C SER A 123 -5.29 -18.50 -27.88
N ASN A 124 -5.07 -17.35 -28.50
CA ASN A 124 -5.33 -17.14 -29.93
C ASN A 124 -4.43 -18.03 -30.81
N LEU A 125 -3.18 -18.28 -30.41
CA LEU A 125 -2.27 -19.20 -31.11
C LEU A 125 -2.70 -20.67 -31.00
N LYS A 126 -3.32 -21.08 -29.89
CA LYS A 126 -3.85 -22.45 -29.73
C LYS A 126 -5.12 -22.69 -30.52
N GLU A 127 -5.90 -21.64 -30.76
CA GLU A 127 -7.17 -21.70 -31.48
C GLU A 127 -7.02 -21.58 -33.00
N ALA A 128 -5.89 -21.08 -33.51
CA ALA A 128 -5.59 -21.07 -34.94
C ALA A 128 -5.31 -22.51 -35.44
N PRO A 129 -6.21 -23.15 -36.20
CA PRO A 129 -5.95 -24.48 -36.75
C PRO A 129 -4.82 -24.37 -37.78
N GLN A 130 -4.02 -25.43 -37.91
CA GLN A 130 -2.96 -25.61 -38.92
C GLN A 130 -3.49 -25.46 -40.37
N LYS A 131 -3.83 -24.24 -40.79
CA LYS A 131 -4.14 -23.89 -42.18
C LYS A 131 -2.82 -23.64 -42.91
N ASN A 132 -2.01 -24.67 -43.12
CA ASN A 132 -0.91 -24.64 -44.10
C ASN A 132 -0.28 -26.01 -44.34
N ASN A 133 -1.08 -27.06 -44.59
CA ASN A 133 -0.57 -28.31 -45.16
C ASN A 133 -1.64 -28.95 -46.08
N ALA A 134 -1.98 -28.27 -47.18
CA ALA A 134 -2.68 -28.89 -48.31
C ALA A 134 -2.58 -28.00 -49.56
N LYS A 135 -1.49 -28.15 -50.32
CA LYS A 135 -1.42 -27.90 -51.77
C LYS A 135 -0.09 -28.47 -52.27
N VAL A 136 -0.08 -29.79 -52.47
CA VAL A 136 0.80 -30.51 -53.40
C VAL A 136 -0.07 -30.88 -54.59
#